data_AF-A0A7W1CYE9-F1
#
_entry.id   AF-A0A7W1CYE9-F1
#
_cell.length_a   1.000
_cell.length_b   1.000
_cell.length_c   1.000
_cell.angle_alpha   90.00
_cell.angle_beta   90.00
_cell.angle_gamma   90.00
#
_symmetry.space_group_name_H-M   'P 1'
#
loop_
_entity.id
_entity.type
_entity.pdbx_description
1 polymer ?
#
loop_
_entity_poly.entity_id
_entity_poly.type
_entity_poly.pdbx_seq_one_letter_code
_entity_poly.pdbx_strand_id
1 'polypeptide(L)'
;MNGRRYRQVHLDFHTSADCENVGADFDPEVFAETVRMGRVDSMTVFAKCHHGFSYYPTEVGTKHPNLAVPDLMGAQIEALHGIGALAPIYVSIMWDDLAGEKEPGWVLARRDGSLMIRPPLSNESPLTGGWGWTTLDVSTGYGDYVIAQTEEICDRYDVDGFFFDICFPVPN
;
A
#
# COMPACT_ATOMS: atom_id res chain seq x y z
N MET A 1 28.75 0.53 -9.16
CA MET A 1 28.00 0.79 -10.41
C MET A 1 26.84 -0.21 -10.46
N ASN A 2 25.63 0.21 -10.10
CA ASN A 2 24.46 -0.67 -10.15
C ASN A 2 24.02 -0.83 -11.61
N GLY A 3 24.30 -2.00 -12.18
CA GLY A 3 23.75 -2.40 -13.48
C GLY A 3 22.22 -2.36 -13.40
N ARG A 4 21.57 -1.81 -14.44
CA ARG A 4 20.11 -1.77 -14.53
C ARG A 4 19.56 -3.19 -14.39
N ARG A 5 18.87 -3.42 -13.26
CA ARG A 5 18.07 -4.61 -12.96
C ARG A 5 16.93 -4.67 -13.98
N TYR A 6 16.93 -5.67 -14.87
CA TYR A 6 16.11 -5.66 -16.08
C TYR A 6 14.75 -6.32 -15.87
N ARG A 7 14.63 -7.23 -14.90
CA ARG A 7 13.40 -8.01 -14.66
C ARG A 7 12.71 -7.57 -13.37
N GLN A 8 11.77 -6.64 -13.51
CA GLN A 8 11.01 -6.08 -12.40
C GLN A 8 9.60 -6.68 -12.37
N VAL A 9 9.10 -6.98 -11.17
CA VAL A 9 7.72 -7.43 -10.94
C VAL A 9 7.06 -6.50 -9.95
N HIS A 10 5.82 -6.12 -10.23
CA HIS A 10 4.97 -5.46 -9.25
C HIS A 10 4.02 -6.51 -8.66
N LEU A 11 4.20 -6.86 -7.39
CA LEU A 11 3.33 -7.82 -6.70
C LEU A 11 2.09 -7.08 -6.21
N ASP A 12 1.04 -7.07 -7.02
CA ASP A 12 -0.18 -6.31 -6.71
C ASP A 12 -1.16 -7.12 -5.85
N PHE A 13 -1.50 -6.59 -4.67
CA PHE A 13 -2.60 -7.12 -3.86
C PHE A 13 -3.28 -6.03 -3.02
N HIS A 14 -4.61 -6.10 -2.97
CA HIS A 14 -5.43 -5.22 -2.15
C HIS A 14 -6.43 -6.07 -1.38
N THR A 15 -6.30 -6.07 -0.06
CA THR A 15 -7.17 -6.84 0.83
C THR A 15 -8.03 -5.89 1.63
N SER A 16 -9.35 -6.04 1.54
CA SER A 16 -10.29 -5.33 2.41
C SER A 16 -10.25 -5.94 3.81
N ALA A 17 -10.90 -5.29 4.78
CA ALA A 17 -11.02 -5.84 6.13
C ALA A 17 -11.83 -7.16 6.19
N ASP A 18 -12.53 -7.54 5.11
CA ASP A 18 -13.23 -8.83 5.02
C ASP A 18 -12.30 -9.98 4.61
N CYS A 19 -11.11 -9.65 4.08
CA CYS A 19 -10.10 -10.66 3.81
C CYS A 19 -9.48 -11.11 5.12
N GLU A 20 -9.83 -12.31 5.57
CA GLU A 20 -9.25 -12.94 6.74
C GLU A 20 -7.87 -13.57 6.43
N ASN A 21 -7.08 -13.82 7.49
CA ASN A 21 -5.83 -14.60 7.41
C ASN A 21 -4.79 -14.07 6.41
N VAL A 22 -4.71 -12.75 6.22
CA VAL A 22 -3.77 -12.14 5.28
C VAL A 22 -2.34 -12.46 5.73
N GLY A 23 -1.59 -13.15 4.86
CA GLY A 23 -0.22 -13.59 5.13
C GLY A 23 -0.09 -14.80 6.05
N ALA A 24 -1.17 -15.52 6.39
CA ALA A 24 -1.11 -16.66 7.32
C ALA A 24 -0.18 -17.78 6.85
N ASP A 25 -0.15 -18.04 5.55
CA ASP A 25 0.72 -19.04 4.93
C ASP A 25 1.98 -18.42 4.31
N PHE A 26 2.34 -17.19 4.70
CA PHE A 26 3.56 -16.56 4.19
C PHE A 26 4.79 -17.28 4.73
N ASP A 27 5.58 -17.83 3.80
CA ASP A 27 6.88 -18.45 4.07
C ASP A 27 7.97 -17.66 3.32
N PRO A 28 8.92 -17.03 4.03
CA PRO A 28 9.95 -16.21 3.41
C PRO A 28 10.91 -17.02 2.52
N GLU A 29 11.17 -18.29 2.84
CA GLU A 29 12.05 -19.16 2.05
C GLU A 29 11.37 -19.53 0.72
N VAL A 30 10.10 -19.91 0.76
CA VAL A 30 9.30 -20.21 -0.43
C VAL A 30 9.13 -18.97 -1.30
N PHE A 31 8.88 -17.81 -0.68
CA PHE A 31 8.77 -16.53 -1.37
C PHE A 31 10.08 -16.19 -2.11
N ALA A 32 11.21 -16.18 -1.40
CA ALA A 32 12.52 -15.90 -1.99
C ALA A 32 12.91 -16.92 -3.08
N GLU A 33 12.64 -18.22 -2.88
CA GLU A 33 12.90 -19.24 -3.91
C GLU A 33 12.09 -18.99 -5.17
N THR A 34 10.80 -18.65 -5.03
CA THR A 34 9.93 -18.35 -6.16
C THR A 34 10.45 -17.16 -6.97
N VAL A 35 10.86 -16.07 -6.30
CA VAL A 35 11.44 -14.89 -6.95
C VAL A 35 12.75 -15.23 -7.66
N ARG A 36 13.61 -16.04 -7.03
CA ARG A 36 14.89 -16.49 -7.62
C ARG A 36 14.68 -17.37 -8.84
N MET A 37 13.75 -18.32 -8.77
CA MET A 37 13.35 -19.18 -9.91
C MET A 37 12.84 -18.34 -11.09
N GLY A 38 12.06 -17.28 -10.81
CA GLY A 38 11.57 -16.33 -11.80
C GLY A 38 12.65 -15.42 -12.41
N ARG A 39 13.88 -15.46 -11.88
CA ARG A 39 14.98 -14.54 -12.20
C ARG A 39 14.53 -13.08 -12.11
N VAL A 40 13.80 -12.76 -11.05
CA VAL A 40 13.32 -11.41 -10.78
C VAL A 40 14.43 -10.65 -10.06
N ASP A 41 14.74 -9.48 -10.57
CA ASP A 41 15.82 -8.61 -10.11
C ASP A 41 15.33 -7.58 -9.07
N SER A 42 14.04 -7.24 -9.13
CA SER A 42 13.37 -6.32 -8.23
C SER A 42 11.88 -6.64 -8.17
N MET A 43 11.30 -6.68 -6.97
CA MET A 43 9.89 -6.91 -6.75
C MET A 43 9.30 -5.83 -5.85
N THR A 44 8.30 -5.09 -6.31
CA THR A 44 7.60 -4.13 -5.45
C THR A 44 6.77 -4.87 -4.41
N VAL A 45 6.87 -4.48 -3.15
CA VAL A 45 6.14 -5.03 -1.99
C VAL A 45 5.28 -3.96 -1.34
N PHE A 46 4.25 -4.36 -0.59
CA PHE A 46 3.21 -3.41 -0.14
C PHE A 46 3.42 -2.94 1.29
N ALA A 47 3.53 -1.62 1.47
CA ALA A 47 3.34 -0.99 2.78
C ALA A 47 1.86 -0.79 3.08
N LYS A 48 1.10 -0.20 2.13
CA LYS A 48 -0.30 0.19 2.30
C LYS A 48 -1.07 0.14 0.98
N CYS A 49 -2.27 -0.45 0.98
CA CYS A 49 -3.15 -0.54 -0.18
C CYS A 49 -4.25 0.55 -0.22
N HIS A 50 -5.08 0.55 -1.27
CA HIS A 50 -6.18 1.51 -1.46
C HIS A 50 -7.30 1.42 -0.41
N HIS A 51 -7.45 0.28 0.26
CA HIS A 51 -8.36 0.16 1.39
C HIS A 51 -7.86 0.92 2.63
N GLY A 52 -6.63 1.46 2.61
CA GLY A 52 -6.07 2.27 3.68
C GLY A 52 -5.32 1.49 4.76
N PHE A 53 -5.29 0.16 4.66
CA PHE A 53 -4.61 -0.71 5.62
C PHE A 53 -3.14 -0.92 5.28
N SER A 54 -2.32 -1.00 6.34
CA SER A 54 -0.89 -1.24 6.27
C SER A 54 -0.53 -2.70 6.57
N TYR A 55 0.48 -3.23 5.87
CA TYR A 55 0.97 -4.62 5.98
C TYR A 55 2.22 -4.76 6.86
N TYR A 56 2.44 -3.77 7.73
CA TYR A 56 3.53 -3.68 8.69
C TYR A 56 3.01 -3.07 10.01
N PRO A 57 3.72 -3.19 11.14
CA PRO A 57 3.24 -2.72 12.44
C PRO A 57 3.45 -1.21 12.58
N THR A 58 2.74 -0.43 11.76
CA THR A 58 2.72 1.03 11.72
C THR A 58 2.16 1.64 13.01
N GLU A 59 2.73 2.77 13.44
CA GLU A 59 2.21 3.63 14.51
C GLU A 59 1.52 4.90 13.97
N VAL A 60 1.79 5.27 12.70
CA VAL A 60 1.15 6.41 12.04
C VAL A 60 -0.18 6.02 11.40
N GLY A 61 -0.19 4.89 10.69
CA GLY A 61 -1.32 4.41 9.89
C GLY A 61 -2.28 3.50 10.64
N THR A 62 -2.88 2.56 9.92
CA THR A 62 -3.68 1.49 10.52
C THR A 62 -3.26 0.15 9.94
N LYS A 63 -2.76 -0.74 10.80
CA LYS A 63 -2.43 -2.11 10.40
C LYS A 63 -3.69 -2.84 9.92
N HIS A 64 -3.55 -3.68 8.90
CA HIS A 64 -4.62 -4.54 8.42
C HIS A 64 -5.16 -5.42 9.57
N PRO A 65 -6.48 -5.43 9.83
CA PRO A 65 -7.05 -6.06 11.02
C PRO A 65 -6.83 -7.58 11.06
N ASN A 66 -6.81 -8.23 9.89
CA ASN A 66 -6.61 -9.67 9.76
C ASN A 66 -5.19 -10.05 9.27
N LEU A 67 -4.18 -9.20 9.51
CA LEU A 67 -2.80 -9.58 9.22
C LEU A 67 -2.38 -10.68 10.20
N ALA A 68 -2.16 -11.88 9.68
CA ALA A 68 -1.83 -13.05 10.49
C ALA A 68 -0.38 -13.06 10.98
N VAL A 69 0.49 -12.30 10.32
CA VAL A 69 1.89 -12.08 10.71
C VAL A 69 2.09 -10.67 11.27
N PRO A 70 3.06 -10.47 12.19
CA PRO A 70 3.26 -9.15 12.80
C PRO A 70 3.75 -8.09 11.81
N ASP A 71 4.58 -8.49 10.85
CA ASP A 71 5.19 -7.61 9.85
C ASP A 71 5.38 -8.38 8.53
N LEU A 72 4.42 -8.25 7.61
CA LEU A 72 4.47 -8.93 6.32
C LEU A 72 5.45 -8.22 5.37
N MET A 73 5.38 -6.89 5.31
CA MET A 73 6.25 -6.09 4.45
C MET A 73 7.74 -6.28 4.83
N GLY A 74 8.07 -6.19 6.12
CA GLY A 74 9.43 -6.38 6.60
C GLY A 74 9.98 -7.77 6.24
N ALA A 75 9.18 -8.82 6.46
CA ALA A 75 9.58 -10.18 6.10
C ALA A 75 9.77 -10.38 4.58
N GLN A 76 8.97 -9.70 3.74
CA GLN A 76 9.17 -9.70 2.29
C GLN A 76 10.45 -8.96 1.87
N ILE A 77 10.75 -7.82 2.49
CA ILE A 77 11.99 -7.06 2.23
C ILE A 77 13.20 -7.93 2.57
N GLU A 78 13.25 -8.51 3.77
CA GLU A 78 14.34 -9.39 4.21
C GLU A 78 14.55 -10.58 3.27
N ALA A 79 13.45 -11.25 2.86
CA ALA A 79 13.50 -12.38 1.96
C ALA A 79 14.08 -12.01 0.57
N LEU A 80 13.68 -10.87 0.01
CA LEU A 80 14.17 -10.38 -1.29
C LEU A 80 15.63 -9.94 -1.21
N HIS A 81 16.00 -9.20 -0.18
CA HIS A 81 17.38 -8.78 0.06
C HIS A 81 18.32 -9.96 0.25
N GLY A 82 17.87 -11.01 0.95
CA GLY A 82 18.63 -12.25 1.17
C GLY A 82 19.04 -12.97 -0.13
N ILE A 83 18.33 -12.74 -1.23
CA ILE A 83 18.69 -13.26 -2.57
C ILE A 83 19.30 -12.20 -3.50
N GLY A 84 19.54 -10.99 -2.99
CA GLY A 84 20.08 -9.87 -3.75
C GLY A 84 19.10 -9.24 -4.75
N ALA A 85 17.79 -9.41 -4.54
CA ALA A 85 16.73 -8.71 -5.27
C ALA A 85 16.33 -7.44 -4.51
N LEU A 86 15.94 -6.38 -5.24
CA LEU A 86 15.46 -5.14 -4.63
C LEU A 86 13.97 -5.23 -4.27
N ALA A 87 13.56 -4.55 -3.21
CA ALA A 87 12.20 -4.49 -2.71
C ALA A 87 11.64 -3.05 -2.66
N PRO A 88 11.35 -2.38 -3.79
CA PRO A 88 10.67 -1.09 -3.77
C PRO A 88 9.33 -1.16 -3.04
N ILE A 89 8.97 -0.11 -2.31
CA ILE A 89 7.81 -0.12 -1.42
C ILE A 89 6.64 0.59 -2.07
N TYR A 90 5.53 -0.12 -2.21
CA TYR A 90 4.27 0.41 -2.69
C TYR A 90 3.52 1.13 -1.57
N VAL A 91 3.09 2.36 -1.87
CA VAL A 91 2.20 3.16 -1.02
C VAL A 91 1.12 3.77 -1.90
N SER A 92 -0.14 3.48 -1.59
CA SER A 92 -1.26 4.19 -2.22
C SER A 92 -1.33 5.63 -1.74
N ILE A 93 -1.31 6.58 -2.69
CA ILE A 93 -1.38 8.01 -2.43
C ILE A 93 -2.83 8.49 -2.49
N MET A 94 -3.39 8.73 -3.67
CA MET A 94 -4.69 9.41 -3.74
C MET A 94 -5.88 8.50 -3.46
N TRP A 95 -5.71 7.17 -3.39
CA TRP A 95 -6.79 6.25 -2.99
C TRP A 95 -6.56 5.71 -1.57
N ASP A 96 -7.50 5.98 -0.67
CA ASP A 96 -7.46 5.54 0.73
C ASP A 96 -8.86 5.59 1.35
N ASP A 97 -9.57 4.46 1.27
CA ASP A 97 -10.95 4.38 1.78
C ASP A 97 -11.01 4.63 3.28
N LEU A 98 -10.13 4.00 4.07
CA LEU A 98 -10.15 4.16 5.53
C LEU A 98 -9.86 5.59 5.97
N ALA A 99 -8.92 6.29 5.33
CA ALA A 99 -8.64 7.69 5.65
C ALA A 99 -9.80 8.59 5.26
N GLY A 100 -10.41 8.37 4.09
CA GLY A 100 -11.59 9.13 3.66
C GLY A 100 -12.81 8.91 4.57
N GLU A 101 -12.96 7.71 5.12
CA GLU A 101 -14.00 7.40 6.12
C GLU A 101 -13.75 8.08 7.46
N LYS A 102 -12.51 8.02 7.96
CA LYS A 102 -12.13 8.62 9.25
C LYS A 102 -12.15 10.14 9.20
N GLU A 103 -11.71 10.72 8.10
CA GLU A 103 -11.58 12.16 7.91
C GLU A 103 -12.21 12.59 6.57
N PRO A 104 -13.55 12.71 6.48
CA PRO A 104 -14.24 13.07 5.24
C PRO A 104 -13.80 14.41 4.64
N GLY A 105 -13.21 15.30 5.44
CA GLY A 105 -12.63 16.57 4.98
C GLY A 105 -11.39 16.42 4.09
N TRP A 106 -10.79 15.23 4.02
CA TRP A 106 -9.69 14.91 3.12
C TRP A 106 -10.15 14.44 1.74
N VAL A 107 -11.42 14.10 1.58
CA VAL A 107 -11.95 13.60 0.30
C VAL A 107 -12.11 14.75 -0.68
N LEU A 108 -11.60 14.57 -1.91
CA LEU A 108 -11.71 15.58 -2.94
C LEU A 108 -13.18 15.83 -3.30
N ALA A 109 -13.59 17.09 -3.33
CA ALA A 109 -14.92 17.51 -3.78
C ALA A 109 -14.88 18.06 -5.21
N ARG A 110 -15.83 17.63 -6.04
CA ARG A 110 -16.04 18.20 -7.38
C ARG A 110 -16.75 19.56 -7.28
N ARG A 111 -16.72 20.33 -8.36
CA ARG A 111 -17.35 21.66 -8.45
C ARG A 111 -18.86 21.66 -8.15
N ASP A 112 -19.54 20.54 -8.38
CA ASP A 112 -20.97 20.37 -8.09
C ASP A 112 -21.25 19.97 -6.63
N GLY A 113 -20.20 19.88 -5.79
CA GLY A 113 -20.29 19.47 -4.39
C GLY A 113 -20.28 17.95 -4.17
N SER A 114 -20.24 17.14 -5.24
CA SER A 114 -20.12 15.69 -5.10
C SER A 114 -18.71 15.26 -4.72
N LEU A 115 -18.57 14.25 -3.86
CA LEU A 115 -17.26 13.70 -3.49
C LEU A 115 -16.69 12.82 -4.62
N MET A 116 -15.37 12.88 -4.81
CA MET A 116 -14.66 12.10 -5.82
C MET A 116 -14.43 10.67 -5.34
N ILE A 117 -15.49 9.89 -5.49
CA ILE A 117 -15.58 8.48 -5.12
C ILE A 117 -16.05 7.74 -6.36
N ARG A 118 -15.52 6.54 -6.63
CA ARG A 118 -15.78 5.81 -7.87
C ARG A 118 -16.90 4.77 -7.70
N PRO A 119 -18.11 5.00 -8.23
CA PRO A 119 -19.09 3.94 -8.48
C PRO A 119 -18.76 3.16 -9.78
N PRO A 120 -19.23 1.91 -10.03
CA PRO A 120 -20.11 1.05 -9.24
C PRO A 120 -19.56 -0.39 -8.99
N LEU A 121 -18.24 -0.58 -8.86
CA LEU A 121 -17.62 -1.90 -8.62
C LEU A 121 -17.17 -1.99 -7.14
N SER A 122 -18.08 -2.29 -6.22
CA SER A 122 -17.80 -2.28 -4.77
C SER A 122 -17.33 -3.64 -4.24
N ASN A 123 -16.18 -3.64 -3.56
CA ASN A 123 -16.07 -4.26 -2.24
C ASN A 123 -16.54 -3.16 -1.27
N GLU A 124 -17.51 -3.44 -0.42
CA GLU A 124 -18.14 -2.43 0.44
C GLU A 124 -17.15 -1.83 1.45
N SER A 125 -17.41 -0.61 1.92
CA SER A 125 -16.75 -0.04 3.11
C SER A 125 -16.81 -1.03 4.26
N PRO A 126 -15.69 -1.37 4.92
CA PRO A 126 -15.67 -2.31 6.04
C PRO A 126 -16.37 -1.80 7.30
N LEU A 127 -16.77 -0.52 7.33
CA LEU A 127 -17.48 0.10 8.46
C LEU A 127 -18.94 0.45 8.15
N THR A 128 -19.27 0.81 6.92
CA THR A 128 -20.60 1.39 6.60
C THR A 128 -21.36 0.69 5.48
N GLY A 129 -20.80 -0.33 4.82
CA GLY A 129 -21.48 -1.05 3.74
C GLY A 129 -21.69 -0.20 2.48
N GLY A 130 -21.13 1.00 2.42
CA GLY A 130 -21.24 1.91 1.29
C GLY A 130 -19.87 2.48 0.92
N TRP A 131 -19.59 2.48 -0.39
CA TRP A 131 -18.57 3.31 -1.04
C TRP A 131 -17.16 2.69 -1.01
N GLY A 132 -16.39 2.86 -2.08
CA GLY A 132 -15.02 2.35 -2.23
C GLY A 132 -14.26 3.13 -3.31
N TRP A 133 -12.92 3.09 -3.26
CA TRP A 133 -12.02 3.87 -4.13
C TRP A 133 -12.18 5.39 -3.97
N THR A 134 -12.14 5.84 -2.72
CA THR A 134 -12.20 7.26 -2.32
C THR A 134 -10.95 7.98 -2.78
N THR A 135 -11.11 9.13 -3.45
CA THR A 135 -9.97 9.96 -3.90
C THR A 135 -9.72 11.11 -2.93
N LEU A 136 -8.51 11.18 -2.39
CA LEU A 136 -8.09 12.10 -1.35
C LEU A 136 -7.31 13.27 -1.94
N ASP A 137 -7.47 14.43 -1.32
CA ASP A 137 -6.75 15.65 -1.65
C ASP A 137 -5.48 15.78 -0.80
N VAL A 138 -4.32 15.54 -1.42
CA VAL A 138 -3.00 15.65 -0.80
C VAL A 138 -2.62 17.08 -0.38
N SER A 139 -3.39 18.09 -0.77
CA SER A 139 -3.20 19.47 -0.28
C SER A 139 -3.87 19.72 1.07
N THR A 140 -4.71 18.79 1.54
CA THR A 140 -5.27 18.80 2.90
C THR A 140 -4.30 18.14 3.89
N GLY A 141 -4.72 18.00 5.16
CA GLY A 141 -3.95 17.26 6.17
C GLY A 141 -3.63 15.80 5.79
N TYR A 142 -4.29 15.25 4.76
CA TYR A 142 -3.93 13.94 4.21
C TYR A 142 -2.50 13.90 3.64
N GLY A 143 -2.00 15.01 3.08
CA GLY A 143 -0.62 15.10 2.61
C GLY A 143 0.39 14.86 3.74
N ASP A 144 0.18 15.50 4.89
CA ASP A 144 1.01 15.32 6.08
C ASP A 144 0.94 13.88 6.60
N TYR A 145 -0.24 13.24 6.55
CA TYR A 145 -0.42 11.84 6.91
C TYR A 145 0.41 10.89 6.00
N VAL A 146 0.37 11.09 4.68
CA VAL A 146 1.17 10.31 3.72
C VAL A 146 2.67 10.52 3.93
N ILE A 147 3.10 11.75 4.20
CA ILE A 147 4.50 12.07 4.50
C ILE A 147 4.94 11.34 5.78
N ALA A 148 4.16 11.43 6.87
CA ALA A 148 4.48 10.77 8.13
C ALA A 148 4.55 9.23 7.99
N GLN A 149 3.67 8.62 7.19
CA GLN A 149 3.76 7.19 6.88
C GLN A 149 5.04 6.85 6.10
N THR A 150 5.44 7.71 5.16
CA THR A 150 6.65 7.50 4.36
C THR A 150 7.90 7.65 5.21
N GLU A 151 7.96 8.66 6.09
CA GLU A 151 9.03 8.86 7.06
C GLU A 151 9.15 7.66 8.01
N GLU A 152 8.04 7.15 8.55
CA GLU A 152 8.03 5.94 9.38
C GLU A 152 8.63 4.73 8.65
N ILE A 153 8.32 4.55 7.37
CA ILE A 153 8.88 3.44 6.58
C ILE A 153 10.39 3.64 6.39
N CYS A 154 10.84 4.86 6.08
CA CYS A 154 12.26 5.15 5.90
C CYS A 154 13.08 4.94 7.17
N ASP A 155 12.50 5.25 8.34
CA ASP A 155 13.17 5.10 9.63
C ASP A 155 13.31 3.64 10.07
N ARG A 156 12.45 2.75 9.56
CA ARG A 156 12.31 1.37 10.06
C ARG A 156 12.84 0.28 9.13
N TYR A 157 12.95 0.55 7.84
CA TYR A 157 13.29 -0.46 6.83
C TYR A 157 14.45 0.00 5.94
N ASP A 158 15.19 -0.96 5.37
CA ASP A 158 16.19 -0.67 4.35
C ASP A 158 15.49 -0.48 2.99
N VAL A 159 15.22 0.77 2.64
CA VAL A 159 14.36 1.13 1.51
C VAL A 159 15.16 1.25 0.21
N ASP A 160 14.85 0.39 -0.77
CA ASP A 160 15.44 0.47 -2.13
C ASP A 160 14.82 1.57 -3.01
N GLY A 161 13.61 2.01 -2.67
CA GLY A 161 12.85 3.03 -3.38
C GLY A 161 11.35 2.91 -3.10
N PHE A 162 10.58 3.85 -3.65
CA PHE A 162 9.12 3.87 -3.52
C PHE A 162 8.42 3.74 -4.87
N PHE A 163 7.30 3.04 -4.86
CA PHE A 163 6.25 3.13 -5.86
C PHE A 163 5.05 3.82 -5.21
N PHE A 164 4.95 5.13 -5.41
CA PHE A 164 3.78 5.92 -5.06
C PHE A 164 2.71 5.76 -6.14
N ASP A 165 1.64 5.05 -5.80
CA ASP A 165 0.58 4.72 -6.75
C ASP A 165 -0.64 5.62 -6.59
N ILE A 166 -1.47 5.66 -7.64
CA ILE A 166 -2.66 6.51 -7.76
C ILE A 166 -2.26 7.97 -7.61
N CYS A 167 -1.39 8.39 -8.52
CA CYS A 167 -1.02 9.78 -8.71
C CYS A 167 -1.52 10.21 -10.07
N PHE A 168 -2.59 10.99 -10.13
CA PHE A 168 -3.09 11.55 -11.38
C PHE A 168 -3.53 13.00 -11.19
N PRO A 169 -3.39 13.85 -12.22
CA PRO A 169 -3.86 15.22 -12.14
C PRO A 169 -5.39 15.25 -12.04
N VAL A 170 -5.89 16.04 -11.09
CA VAL A 170 -7.32 16.35 -11.00
C VAL A 170 -7.49 17.83 -11.38
N PRO A 171 -8.35 18.18 -12.34
CA PRO A 171 -8.57 19.58 -12.70
C PRO A 171 -9.21 20.35 -11.53
N ASN A 172 -8.62 21.51 -11.19
CA ASN A 172 -9.25 22.52 -10.33
C ASN A 172 -10.48 23.13 -11.03
#